data_AF-A0A3N4QP56-F1
#
_entry.id   AF-A0A3N4QP56-F1
#
_cell.length_a   1.000
_cell.length_b   1.000
_cell.length_c   1.000
_cell.angle_alpha   90.00
_cell.angle_beta   90.00
_cell.angle_gamma   90.00
#
_symmetry.space_group_name_H-M   'P 1'
#
loop_
_entity.id
_entity.type
_entity.pdbx_description
1 polymer ?
#
loop_
_entity_poly.entity_id
_entity_poly.type
_entity_poly.pdbx_seq_one_letter_code
_entity_poly.pdbx_strand_id
1 'polypeptide(L)'
;MIYTYKGINGTFTKAHEYIKHLVLDVWCKPNGNFSLNKLHPEFIPIVKGVRNKKILAKQIQEIYRIFRQISVSDRSGFRKLRKGFINNNSIEELCKGSISPLVYSEIKRISPELEKRLKRFFKDFYSEVPKTSAFKKACGEIGVFYNDFLDHNESEVCPFCGIADIMTSRLSKRDAFDHYLPKDIYPFNSINPNNLAPICKTCNSSYKLAKSPIQDKSGKKRKAFYPFAIKAVKLEINAQFTCKDINKLKKSEIVLKITNKAYQEQVCTWMDLFGIEERYVDKFCSKEANWWRIQMLDELRNSKLQKHKLLAQKLKLFESNSHVDKNFLKIPYFIACSKLGLL
;
A
#
# COMPACT_ATOMS: atom_id res chain seq x y z
N MET A 1 -9.30 2.81 -3.65
CA MET A 1 -8.90 3.43 -2.37
C MET A 1 -9.77 4.64 -2.17
N ILE A 2 -10.01 5.02 -0.92
CA ILE A 2 -10.93 6.10 -0.56
C ILE A 2 -10.30 7.48 -0.79
N TYR A 3 -8.99 7.61 -0.56
CA TYR A 3 -8.19 8.76 -0.96
C TYR A 3 -6.74 8.31 -1.23
N THR A 4 -5.88 9.22 -1.70
CA THR A 4 -4.47 8.95 -1.99
C THR A 4 -3.57 9.73 -1.03
N TYR A 5 -2.40 9.18 -0.75
CA TYR A 5 -1.36 9.89 -0.02
C TYR A 5 -0.58 10.82 -0.94
N LYS A 6 -0.02 11.88 -0.37
CA LYS A 6 1.08 12.66 -0.92
C LYS A 6 2.39 12.05 -0.44
N GLY A 7 3.24 11.67 -1.38
CA GLY A 7 4.59 11.21 -1.06
C GLY A 7 5.40 12.34 -0.43
N ILE A 8 6.23 12.01 0.56
CA ILE A 8 7.16 12.97 1.17
C ILE A 8 8.61 12.63 0.82
N ASN A 9 9.42 13.67 0.69
CA ASN A 9 10.86 13.53 0.67
C ASN A 9 11.35 13.57 2.11
N GLY A 10 12.10 12.55 2.53
CA GLY A 10 12.69 12.48 3.86
C GLY A 10 14.02 11.75 3.80
N THR A 11 14.81 11.78 4.88
CA THR A 11 16.14 11.14 4.91
C THR A 11 16.08 9.64 4.60
N PHE A 12 14.95 8.98 4.84
CA PHE A 12 14.74 7.57 4.49
C PHE A 12 14.79 7.30 2.98
N THR A 13 14.51 8.29 2.12
CA THR A 13 14.58 8.13 0.66
C THR A 13 16.01 7.80 0.20
N LYS A 14 17.03 8.27 0.92
CA LYS A 14 18.45 7.95 0.66
C LYS A 14 18.74 6.45 0.65
N ALA A 15 18.02 5.67 1.47
CA ALA A 15 18.18 4.21 1.48
C ALA A 15 17.89 3.61 0.10
N HIS A 16 16.89 4.15 -0.62
CA HIS A 16 16.58 3.75 -1.98
C HIS A 16 17.66 4.17 -2.98
N GLU A 17 18.25 5.35 -2.81
CA GLU A 17 19.35 5.83 -3.65
C GLU A 17 20.60 4.93 -3.52
N TYR A 18 20.94 4.50 -2.31
CA TYR A 18 22.07 3.58 -2.08
C TYR A 18 21.85 2.23 -2.76
N ILE A 19 20.63 1.69 -2.67
CA ILE A 19 20.28 0.45 -3.35
C ILE A 19 20.25 0.63 -4.87
N LYS A 20 19.76 1.76 -5.37
CA LYS A 20 19.80 2.09 -6.79
C LYS A 20 21.23 2.11 -7.33
N HIS A 21 22.15 2.79 -6.64
CA HIS A 21 23.57 2.79 -6.98
C HIS A 21 24.15 1.37 -6.93
N LEU A 22 23.90 0.63 -5.85
CA LEU A 22 24.37 -0.75 -5.70
C LEU A 22 23.91 -1.64 -6.86
N VAL A 23 22.63 -1.57 -7.25
CA VAL A 23 22.12 -2.45 -8.30
C VAL A 23 22.57 -1.98 -9.69
N LEU A 24 22.38 -0.70 -10.02
CA LEU A 24 22.55 -0.20 -11.39
C LEU A 24 24.00 0.13 -11.75
N ASP A 25 24.81 0.52 -10.77
CA ASP A 25 26.17 1.02 -10.98
C ASP A 25 27.26 0.10 -10.42
N VAL A 26 26.88 -0.89 -9.61
CA VAL A 26 27.83 -1.90 -9.09
C VAL A 26 27.49 -3.29 -9.62
N TRP A 27 26.33 -3.86 -9.29
CA TRP A 27 25.96 -5.21 -9.73
C TRP A 27 25.70 -5.30 -11.23
N CYS A 28 25.02 -4.30 -11.83
CA CYS A 28 24.76 -4.26 -13.28
C CYS A 28 25.92 -3.66 -14.10
N LYS A 29 27.05 -3.31 -13.46
CA LYS A 29 28.28 -2.87 -14.13
C LYS A 29 29.50 -3.55 -13.50
N PRO A 30 29.55 -4.90 -13.48
CA PRO A 30 30.63 -5.61 -12.83
C PRO A 30 31.93 -5.44 -13.62
N ASN A 31 32.91 -4.76 -13.03
CA ASN A 31 34.24 -4.58 -13.60
C ASN A 31 35.33 -4.89 -12.56
N GLY A 32 36.22 -5.82 -12.88
CA GLY A 32 37.28 -6.28 -11.97
C GLY A 32 36.73 -6.92 -10.68
N ASN A 33 37.59 -6.99 -9.67
CA ASN A 33 37.25 -7.51 -8.35
C ASN A 33 36.34 -6.56 -7.57
N PHE A 34 35.47 -7.12 -6.72
CA PHE A 34 34.64 -6.32 -5.85
C PHE A 34 35.48 -5.62 -4.78
N SER A 35 35.12 -4.39 -4.48
CA SER A 35 35.70 -3.57 -3.42
C SER A 35 34.61 -2.66 -2.86
N LEU A 36 34.65 -2.39 -1.55
CA LEU A 36 33.69 -1.51 -0.89
C LEU A 36 33.72 -0.07 -1.42
N ASN A 37 34.84 0.39 -2.00
CA ASN A 37 34.93 1.73 -2.60
C ASN A 37 34.04 1.92 -3.84
N LYS A 38 33.49 0.85 -4.42
CA LYS A 38 32.51 0.92 -5.50
C LYS A 38 31.12 1.33 -5.01
N LEU A 39 30.85 1.21 -3.70
CA LEU A 39 29.57 1.57 -3.11
C LEU A 39 29.44 3.09 -2.94
N HIS A 40 28.21 3.57 -2.80
CA HIS A 40 27.96 4.97 -2.47
C HIS A 40 28.69 5.37 -1.17
N PRO A 41 29.38 6.53 -1.10
CA PRO A 41 30.20 6.90 0.06
C PRO A 41 29.44 6.86 1.39
N GLU A 42 28.21 7.38 1.42
CA GLU A 42 27.35 7.35 2.63
C GLU A 42 26.81 5.94 2.95
N PHE A 43 26.83 5.01 1.99
CA PHE A 43 26.40 3.63 2.20
C PHE A 43 27.52 2.76 2.79
N ILE A 44 28.80 3.10 2.55
CA ILE A 44 29.95 2.34 3.06
C ILE A 44 29.93 2.21 4.60
N PRO A 45 29.73 3.29 5.39
CA PRO A 45 29.63 3.19 6.84
C PRO A 45 28.48 2.29 7.30
N ILE A 46 27.36 2.28 6.58
CA ILE A 46 26.20 1.43 6.89
C ILE A 46 26.57 -0.04 6.70
N VAL A 47 27.17 -0.38 5.55
CA VAL A 47 27.64 -1.74 5.26
C VAL A 47 28.67 -2.21 6.28
N LYS A 48 29.56 -1.31 6.72
CA LYS A 48 30.56 -1.58 7.77
C LYS A 48 29.99 -1.58 9.20
N GLY A 49 28.81 -1.00 9.42
CA GLY A 49 28.26 -0.70 10.75
C GLY A 49 27.27 -1.75 11.29
N VAL A 50 26.76 -2.65 10.46
CA VAL A 50 25.90 -3.75 10.91
C VAL A 50 26.71 -4.64 11.88
N ARG A 51 26.15 -4.96 13.06
CA ARG A 51 26.81 -5.71 14.18
C ARG A 51 27.61 -6.92 13.71
N ASN A 52 27.19 -7.55 12.61
CA ASN A 52 27.94 -8.58 11.92
C ASN A 52 28.48 -8.00 10.60
N LYS A 53 29.53 -7.15 10.67
CA LYS A 53 30.10 -6.38 9.54
C LYS A 53 30.37 -7.25 8.31
N LYS A 54 30.65 -8.54 8.53
CA LYS A 54 30.89 -9.54 7.51
C LYS A 54 29.64 -9.91 6.71
N ILE A 55 28.43 -9.88 7.29
CA ILE A 55 27.24 -10.44 6.64
C ILE A 55 26.81 -9.58 5.44
N LEU A 56 26.58 -8.28 5.61
CA LEU A 56 26.04 -7.46 4.52
C LEU A 56 27.08 -7.25 3.41
N ALA A 57 28.34 -6.98 3.76
CA ALA A 57 29.44 -6.87 2.81
C ALA A 57 29.65 -8.17 2.01
N LYS A 58 29.63 -9.33 2.67
CA LYS A 58 29.74 -10.65 2.03
C LYS A 58 28.57 -10.90 1.08
N GLN A 59 27.34 -10.63 1.50
CA GLN A 59 26.17 -10.77 0.64
C GLN A 59 26.29 -9.92 -0.62
N ILE A 60 26.71 -8.66 -0.49
CA ILE A 60 26.94 -7.75 -1.62
C ILE A 60 27.99 -8.32 -2.58
N GLN A 61 29.13 -8.80 -2.04
CA GLN A 61 30.22 -9.37 -2.84
C GLN A 61 29.79 -10.65 -3.57
N GLU A 62 29.03 -11.52 -2.90
CA GLU A 62 28.54 -12.77 -3.49
C GLU A 62 27.54 -12.50 -4.62
N ILE A 63 26.61 -11.56 -4.42
CA ILE A 63 25.68 -11.14 -5.47
C ILE A 63 26.45 -10.51 -6.64
N TYR A 64 27.43 -9.64 -6.37
CA TYR A 64 28.28 -9.04 -7.39
C TYR A 64 28.99 -10.11 -8.24
N ARG A 65 29.56 -11.14 -7.60
CA ARG A 65 30.20 -12.26 -8.30
C ARG A 65 29.23 -12.97 -9.26
N ILE A 66 27.99 -13.19 -8.83
CA ILE A 66 26.97 -13.86 -9.65
C ILE A 66 26.54 -12.97 -10.82
N PHE A 67 26.30 -11.68 -10.58
CA PHE A 67 26.00 -10.74 -11.67
C PHE A 67 27.13 -10.69 -12.71
N ARG A 68 28.41 -10.74 -12.28
CA ARG A 68 29.57 -10.83 -13.18
C ARG A 68 29.59 -12.14 -13.99
N GLN A 69 29.19 -13.26 -13.41
CA GLN A 69 29.09 -14.52 -14.13
C GLN A 69 27.98 -14.44 -15.19
N ILE A 70 26.79 -13.99 -14.79
CA ILE A 70 25.62 -13.84 -15.68
C ILE A 70 25.92 -12.84 -16.80
N SER A 71 26.67 -11.75 -16.55
CA SER A 71 27.00 -10.78 -17.61
C SER A 71 27.80 -11.38 -18.77
N VAL A 72 28.52 -12.48 -18.53
CA VAL A 72 29.28 -13.20 -19.54
C VAL A 72 28.46 -14.37 -20.10
N SER A 73 27.82 -15.18 -19.23
CA SER A 73 27.17 -16.42 -19.64
C SER A 73 25.72 -16.26 -20.13
N ASP A 74 25.01 -15.23 -19.71
CA ASP A 74 23.61 -14.97 -20.09
C ASP A 74 23.35 -13.45 -20.20
N ARG A 75 23.71 -12.88 -21.36
CA ARG A 75 23.49 -11.44 -21.61
C ARG A 75 22.01 -11.06 -21.62
N SER A 76 21.10 -11.98 -21.95
CA SER A 76 19.65 -11.70 -21.95
C SER A 76 19.13 -11.59 -20.52
N GLY A 77 19.43 -12.57 -19.68
CA GLY A 77 19.12 -12.55 -18.25
C GLY A 77 19.75 -11.35 -17.54
N PHE A 78 21.00 -11.00 -17.87
CA PHE A 78 21.66 -9.82 -17.33
C PHE A 78 20.90 -8.51 -17.64
N ARG A 79 20.49 -8.31 -18.90
CA ARG A 79 19.67 -7.14 -19.29
C ARG A 79 18.31 -7.17 -18.59
N LYS A 80 17.71 -8.36 -18.44
CA LYS A 80 16.44 -8.56 -17.74
C LYS A 80 16.54 -8.17 -16.26
N LEU A 81 17.65 -8.48 -15.57
CA LEU A 81 17.89 -8.06 -14.18
C LEU A 81 17.95 -6.53 -14.06
N ARG A 82 18.70 -5.86 -14.95
CA ARG A 82 18.80 -4.39 -14.96
C ARG A 82 17.44 -3.74 -15.22
N LYS A 83 16.73 -4.19 -16.27
CA LYS A 83 15.38 -3.70 -16.59
C LYS A 83 14.39 -4.00 -15.47
N GLY A 84 14.51 -5.16 -14.83
CA GLY A 84 13.70 -5.57 -13.70
C GLY A 84 13.85 -4.64 -12.49
N PHE A 85 15.06 -4.18 -12.17
CA PHE A 85 15.26 -3.17 -11.12
C PHE A 85 14.51 -1.88 -11.43
N ILE A 86 14.65 -1.37 -12.65
CA ILE A 86 14.00 -0.11 -13.09
C ILE A 86 12.48 -0.28 -13.01
N ASN A 87 11.95 -1.32 -13.65
CA ASN A 87 10.51 -1.55 -13.73
C ASN A 87 9.89 -1.80 -12.35
N ASN A 88 10.53 -2.60 -11.49
CA ASN A 88 10.00 -2.91 -10.15
C ASN A 88 9.93 -1.68 -9.23
N ASN A 89 10.66 -0.62 -9.56
CA ASN A 89 10.65 0.63 -8.80
C ASN A 89 9.80 1.74 -9.45
N SER A 90 9.27 1.50 -10.65
CA SER A 90 8.25 2.34 -11.31
C SER A 90 6.85 1.90 -10.90
N ILE A 91 6.55 2.04 -9.60
CA ILE A 91 5.34 1.48 -8.93
C ILE A 91 4.05 1.94 -9.61
N GLU A 92 3.94 3.23 -9.93
CA GLU A 92 2.75 3.79 -10.58
C GLU A 92 2.51 3.19 -11.98
N GLU A 93 3.57 3.06 -12.78
CA GLU A 93 3.50 2.47 -14.12
C GLU A 93 3.13 0.99 -14.07
N LEU A 94 3.62 0.27 -13.05
CA LEU A 94 3.16 -1.10 -12.77
C LEU A 94 1.67 -1.14 -12.45
N CYS A 95 1.15 -0.20 -11.64
CA CYS A 95 -0.26 -0.12 -11.31
C CYS A 95 -1.15 0.21 -12.52
N LYS A 96 -0.64 1.02 -13.46
CA LYS A 96 -1.29 1.32 -14.74
C LYS A 96 -1.28 0.14 -15.71
N GLY A 97 -0.39 -0.82 -15.49
CA GLY A 97 -0.17 -1.96 -16.40
C GLY A 97 0.62 -1.59 -17.66
N SER A 98 1.29 -0.43 -17.69
CA SER A 98 2.09 0.05 -18.83
C SER A 98 3.42 -0.68 -18.97
N ILE A 99 3.92 -1.27 -17.88
CA ILE A 99 5.17 -2.03 -17.84
C ILE A 99 4.98 -3.37 -17.12
N SER A 100 5.93 -4.29 -17.33
CA SER A 100 5.94 -5.60 -16.65
C SER A 100 7.01 -5.65 -15.55
N PRO A 101 6.70 -6.20 -14.38
CA PRO A 101 7.67 -6.41 -13.33
C PRO A 101 8.61 -7.57 -13.68
N LEU A 102 9.71 -7.67 -12.94
CA LEU A 102 10.47 -8.90 -12.77
C LEU A 102 10.05 -9.54 -11.45
N VAL A 103 9.77 -10.84 -11.42
CA VAL A 103 9.47 -11.57 -10.17
C VAL A 103 10.58 -12.55 -9.78
N TYR A 104 10.63 -12.97 -8.51
CA TYR A 104 11.66 -13.91 -8.05
C TYR A 104 11.66 -15.23 -8.81
N SER A 105 10.50 -15.75 -9.23
CA SER A 105 10.43 -16.99 -10.02
C SER A 105 11.12 -16.87 -11.38
N GLU A 106 11.14 -15.68 -11.97
CA GLU A 106 11.89 -15.41 -13.20
C GLU A 106 13.38 -15.27 -12.93
N ILE A 107 13.79 -14.66 -11.80
CA ILE A 107 15.20 -14.64 -11.38
C ILE A 107 15.70 -16.06 -11.15
N LYS A 108 14.89 -16.93 -10.54
CA LYS A 108 15.23 -18.34 -10.32
C LYS A 108 15.55 -19.07 -11.63
N ARG A 109 14.88 -18.73 -12.74
CA ARG A 109 15.16 -19.29 -14.07
C ARG A 109 16.50 -18.80 -14.65
N ILE A 110 16.92 -17.58 -14.32
CA ILE A 110 18.24 -17.03 -14.71
C ILE A 110 19.34 -17.65 -13.84
N SER A 111 19.15 -17.63 -12.52
CA SER A 111 20.07 -18.21 -11.55
C SER A 111 19.32 -18.51 -10.24
N PRO A 112 19.12 -19.79 -9.88
CA PRO A 112 18.51 -20.16 -8.61
C PRO A 112 19.28 -19.63 -7.40
N GLU A 113 20.60 -19.53 -7.53
CA GLU A 113 21.47 -19.00 -6.48
C GLU A 113 21.31 -17.49 -6.31
N LEU A 114 21.14 -16.74 -7.41
CA LEU A 114 20.88 -15.31 -7.34
C LEU A 114 19.55 -15.02 -6.63
N GLU A 115 18.51 -15.79 -6.95
CA GLU A 115 17.18 -15.63 -6.34
C GLU A 115 17.24 -15.75 -4.81
N LYS A 116 17.89 -16.81 -4.30
CA LYS A 116 18.06 -17.04 -2.87
C LYS A 116 18.83 -15.90 -2.20
N ARG A 117 19.91 -15.43 -2.82
CA ARG A 117 20.76 -14.37 -2.27
C ARG A 117 20.08 -13.02 -2.27
N LEU A 118 19.35 -12.67 -3.33
CA LEU A 118 18.57 -11.42 -3.38
C LEU A 118 17.45 -11.43 -2.34
N LYS A 119 16.72 -12.55 -2.17
CA LYS A 119 15.70 -12.66 -1.12
C LYS A 119 16.28 -12.42 0.26
N ARG A 120 17.40 -13.09 0.57
CA ARG A 120 18.10 -12.91 1.84
C ARG A 120 18.57 -11.47 2.02
N PHE A 121 19.21 -10.89 1.01
CA PHE A 121 19.71 -9.53 1.06
C PHE A 121 18.62 -8.51 1.33
N PHE A 122 17.52 -8.51 0.58
CA PHE A 122 16.44 -7.54 0.79
C PHE A 122 15.66 -7.77 2.08
N LYS A 123 15.57 -9.02 2.55
CA LYS A 123 15.01 -9.33 3.88
C LYS A 123 15.87 -8.71 4.98
N ASP A 124 17.16 -9.05 4.99
CA ASP A 124 18.11 -8.58 6.02
C ASP A 124 18.27 -7.05 5.95
N PHE A 125 18.30 -6.49 4.74
CA PHE A 125 18.39 -5.05 4.53
C PHE A 125 17.18 -4.33 5.11
N TYR A 126 15.96 -4.84 4.92
CA TYR A 126 14.77 -4.19 5.47
C TYR A 126 14.63 -4.40 6.98
N SER A 127 14.94 -5.60 7.50
CA SER A 127 14.65 -5.93 8.90
C SER A 127 15.75 -5.54 9.87
N GLU A 128 17.02 -5.57 9.47
CA GLU A 128 18.15 -5.39 10.40
C GLU A 128 18.90 -4.07 10.19
N VAL A 129 19.08 -3.63 8.94
CA VAL A 129 19.90 -2.44 8.65
C VAL A 129 19.30 -1.16 9.27
N PRO A 130 17.97 -0.91 9.22
CA PRO A 130 17.36 0.28 9.84
C PRO A 130 17.53 0.36 11.36
N LYS A 131 17.86 -0.74 12.04
CA LYS A 131 18.11 -0.77 13.48
C LYS A 131 19.49 -0.25 13.86
N THR A 132 20.41 -0.13 12.89
CA THR A 132 21.81 0.25 13.15
C THR A 132 21.98 1.76 13.32
N SER A 133 22.90 2.19 14.18
CA SER A 133 23.22 3.61 14.38
C SER A 133 23.75 4.28 13.09
N ALA A 134 24.55 3.55 12.30
CA ALA A 134 25.04 4.04 11.02
C ALA A 134 23.91 4.34 10.03
N PHE A 135 22.91 3.45 9.93
CA PHE A 135 21.74 3.72 9.09
C PHE A 135 20.93 4.89 9.63
N LYS A 136 20.61 4.92 10.93
CA LYS A 136 19.84 6.01 11.54
C LYS A 136 20.50 7.37 11.33
N LYS A 137 21.83 7.46 11.43
CA LYS A 137 22.58 8.69 11.17
C LYS A 137 22.48 9.14 9.72
N ALA A 138 22.51 8.21 8.76
CA ALA A 138 22.55 8.54 7.34
C ALA A 138 21.16 8.68 6.69
N CYS A 139 20.18 7.92 7.15
CA CYS A 139 18.85 7.76 6.54
C CYS A 139 17.70 8.12 7.50
N GLY A 140 17.99 8.58 8.72
CA GLY A 140 16.98 8.81 9.74
C GLY A 140 16.37 7.54 10.31
N GLU A 141 15.41 7.72 11.22
CA GLU A 141 14.66 6.62 11.82
C GLU A 141 13.34 6.40 11.08
N ILE A 142 13.00 5.13 10.82
CA ILE A 142 11.73 4.79 10.15
C ILE A 142 10.49 5.27 10.92
N GLY A 143 10.59 5.39 12.25
CA GLY A 143 9.51 5.94 13.09
C GLY A 143 9.32 7.44 12.88
N VAL A 144 10.42 8.19 12.75
CA VAL A 144 10.36 9.63 12.45
C VAL A 144 9.79 9.83 11.06
N PHE A 145 10.28 9.08 10.06
CA PHE A 145 9.71 9.13 8.70
C PHE A 145 8.21 8.82 8.67
N TYR A 146 7.75 7.85 9.48
CA TYR A 146 6.32 7.54 9.60
C TYR A 146 5.52 8.71 10.19
N ASN A 147 6.04 9.37 11.22
CA ASN A 147 5.38 10.52 11.85
C ASN A 147 5.31 11.69 10.87
N ASP A 148 6.44 12.06 10.26
CA ASP A 148 6.52 13.13 9.25
C ASP A 148 5.54 12.87 8.10
N PHE A 149 5.42 11.60 7.68
CA PHE A 149 4.51 11.17 6.63
C PHE A 149 3.06 11.42 7.01
N LEU A 150 2.65 11.04 8.22
CA LEU A 150 1.26 11.20 8.66
C LEU A 150 0.90 12.65 8.92
N ASP A 151 1.82 13.43 9.48
CA ASP A 151 1.62 14.86 9.72
C ASP A 151 1.47 15.60 8.39
N HIS A 152 2.27 15.26 7.38
CA HIS A 152 2.14 15.83 6.04
C HIS A 152 0.81 15.49 5.34
N ASN A 153 0.28 14.30 5.63
CA ASN A 153 -0.94 13.79 4.98
C ASN A 153 -2.20 14.04 5.81
N GLU A 154 -2.09 14.61 7.01
CA GLU A 154 -3.20 14.81 7.97
C GLU A 154 -4.10 13.56 8.10
N SER A 155 -3.46 12.38 8.09
CA SER A 155 -4.17 11.11 7.88
C SER A 155 -4.48 10.40 9.19
N GLU A 156 -5.75 10.40 9.55
CA GLU A 156 -6.24 9.72 10.76
C GLU A 156 -7.01 8.43 10.46
N VAL A 157 -7.53 8.28 9.23
CA VAL A 157 -8.33 7.12 8.80
C VAL A 157 -7.60 6.37 7.70
N CYS A 158 -7.56 5.04 7.72
CA CYS A 158 -6.88 4.25 6.70
C CYS A 158 -7.45 4.49 5.28
N PRO A 159 -6.68 4.98 4.29
CA PRO A 159 -7.17 5.29 2.94
C PRO A 159 -7.62 4.05 2.17
N PHE A 160 -7.12 2.88 2.57
CA PHE A 160 -7.43 1.63 1.89
C PHE A 160 -8.83 1.13 2.22
N CYS A 161 -9.33 1.32 3.45
CA CYS A 161 -10.68 0.88 3.80
C CYS A 161 -11.64 2.01 4.17
N GLY A 162 -11.15 3.15 4.66
CA GLY A 162 -11.99 4.22 5.20
C GLY A 162 -12.74 3.86 6.50
N ILE A 163 -12.45 2.70 7.13
CA ILE A 163 -13.18 2.22 8.31
C ILE A 163 -12.39 2.42 9.60
N ALA A 164 -11.13 1.98 9.60
CA ALA A 164 -10.29 1.95 10.80
C ALA A 164 -9.28 3.08 10.76
N ASP A 165 -8.92 3.55 11.94
CA ASP A 165 -7.93 4.61 12.11
C ASP A 165 -6.52 4.12 11.75
N ILE A 166 -5.64 5.09 11.48
CA ILE A 166 -4.20 4.91 11.40
C ILE A 166 -3.61 5.49 12.68
N MET A 167 -2.66 4.79 13.29
CA MET A 167 -1.95 5.31 14.46
C MET A 167 -1.16 6.57 14.07
N THR A 168 -1.53 7.72 14.62
CA THR A 168 -0.94 9.04 14.32
C THR A 168 0.39 9.27 15.05
N SER A 169 1.09 10.33 14.67
CA SER A 169 2.34 10.80 15.30
C SER A 169 2.20 11.10 16.80
N ARG A 170 0.98 11.30 17.29
CA ARG A 170 0.65 11.55 18.71
C ARG A 170 0.74 10.30 19.58
N LEU A 171 0.89 9.11 18.99
CA LEU A 171 0.99 7.85 19.71
C LEU A 171 2.43 7.35 19.76
N SER A 172 2.77 6.62 20.83
CA SER A 172 4.10 5.98 20.97
C SER A 172 4.26 4.72 20.10
N LYS A 173 3.17 4.26 19.48
CA LYS A 173 3.12 3.11 18.58
C LYS A 173 2.72 3.58 17.19
N ARG A 174 3.08 2.78 16.19
CA ARG A 174 2.76 3.03 14.79
C ARG A 174 2.22 1.78 14.11
N ASP A 175 1.42 1.97 13.07
CA ASP A 175 1.11 0.89 12.13
C ASP A 175 2.35 0.52 11.29
N ALA A 176 2.27 -0.62 10.60
CA ALA A 176 3.29 -1.05 9.67
C ALA A 176 3.14 -0.32 8.33
N PHE A 177 4.26 -0.14 7.62
CA PHE A 177 4.23 0.14 6.19
C PHE A 177 3.89 -1.15 5.45
N ASP A 178 2.83 -1.12 4.65
CA ASP A 178 2.57 -2.16 3.66
C ASP A 178 3.55 -2.03 2.50
N HIS A 179 4.03 -3.17 2.04
CA HIS A 179 4.74 -3.26 0.77
C HIS A 179 3.66 -3.44 -0.31
N TYR A 180 3.26 -2.33 -0.94
CA TYR A 180 2.12 -2.31 -1.83
C TYR A 180 2.23 -3.40 -2.90
N LEU A 181 3.37 -3.46 -3.58
CA LEU A 181 3.89 -4.64 -4.25
C LEU A 181 4.64 -5.51 -3.24
N PRO A 182 4.17 -6.74 -2.93
CA PRO A 182 4.75 -7.58 -1.89
C PRO A 182 6.20 -7.95 -2.15
N LYS A 183 7.06 -7.71 -1.16
CA LYS A 183 8.51 -8.01 -1.21
C LYS A 183 8.87 -9.49 -1.40
N ASP A 184 7.93 -10.41 -1.16
CA ASP A 184 8.16 -11.85 -1.32
C ASP A 184 7.96 -12.31 -2.77
N ILE A 185 7.25 -11.49 -3.58
CA ILE A 185 6.98 -11.73 -4.99
C ILE A 185 7.93 -10.88 -5.85
N TYR A 186 8.07 -9.60 -5.49
CA TYR A 186 8.78 -8.59 -6.27
C TYR A 186 10.13 -8.25 -5.63
N PRO A 187 11.27 -8.53 -6.30
CA PRO A 187 12.58 -8.07 -5.88
C PRO A 187 12.72 -6.55 -6.03
N PHE A 188 13.77 -5.98 -5.43
CA PHE A 188 14.25 -4.61 -5.64
C PHE A 188 13.40 -3.44 -5.13
N ASN A 189 12.15 -3.67 -4.71
CA ASN A 189 11.20 -2.61 -4.35
C ASN A 189 10.91 -2.51 -2.84
N SER A 190 11.57 -3.32 -2.00
CA SER A 190 11.24 -3.44 -0.58
C SER A 190 11.56 -2.21 0.26
N ILE A 191 12.44 -1.35 -0.26
CA ILE A 191 12.92 -0.13 0.40
C ILE A 191 12.59 1.12 -0.38
N ASN A 192 11.81 0.99 -1.45
CA ASN A 192 11.33 2.12 -2.22
C ASN A 192 10.18 2.79 -1.44
N PRO A 193 10.31 4.06 -1.02
CA PRO A 193 9.26 4.75 -0.29
C PRO A 193 7.93 4.82 -1.06
N ASN A 194 7.99 4.87 -2.40
CA ASN A 194 6.81 4.84 -3.27
C ASN A 194 6.10 3.47 -3.28
N ASN A 195 6.67 2.45 -2.64
CA ASN A 195 6.07 1.14 -2.44
C ASN A 195 5.67 0.90 -0.98
N LEU A 196 5.95 1.85 -0.07
CA LEU A 196 5.75 1.71 1.37
C LEU A 196 4.64 2.66 1.84
N ALA A 197 3.42 2.14 1.96
CA ALA A 197 2.26 2.94 2.37
C ALA A 197 1.84 2.60 3.81
N PRO A 198 1.69 3.59 4.71
CA PRO A 198 1.02 3.38 5.99
C PRO A 198 -0.38 2.82 5.79
N ILE A 199 -0.75 1.83 6.59
CA ILE A 199 -2.04 1.15 6.45
C ILE A 199 -2.46 0.56 7.79
N CYS A 200 -3.77 0.49 8.07
CA CYS A 200 -4.21 -0.08 9.33
C CYS A 200 -3.89 -1.58 9.40
N LYS A 201 -3.62 -2.06 10.62
CA LYS A 201 -3.32 -3.47 10.91
C LYS A 201 -4.27 -4.45 10.22
N THR A 202 -5.58 -4.21 10.24
CA THR A 202 -6.58 -5.11 9.64
C THR A 202 -6.42 -5.22 8.12
N CYS A 203 -6.28 -4.09 7.41
CA CYS A 203 -6.06 -4.12 5.97
C CYS A 203 -4.75 -4.83 5.61
N ASN A 204 -3.68 -4.55 6.35
CA ASN A 204 -2.35 -5.12 6.09
C ASN A 204 -2.28 -6.62 6.39
N SER A 205 -2.63 -6.99 7.61
CA SER A 205 -2.31 -8.30 8.19
C SER A 205 -3.46 -9.31 8.15
N SER A 206 -4.66 -8.90 7.71
CA SER A 206 -5.80 -9.82 7.57
C SER A 206 -6.31 -9.92 6.14
N TYR A 207 -6.38 -8.81 5.41
CA TYR A 207 -6.99 -8.79 4.06
C TYR A 207 -5.97 -8.82 2.91
N LYS A 208 -5.03 -7.86 2.89
CA LYS A 208 -4.07 -7.73 1.79
C LYS A 208 -3.03 -8.83 1.83
N LEU A 209 -2.39 -9.04 2.98
CA LEU A 209 -1.30 -10.02 3.13
C LEU A 209 -0.26 -9.86 2.00
N ALA A 210 0.15 -10.97 1.38
CA ALA A 210 1.03 -10.99 0.22
C ALA A 210 0.30 -10.95 -1.14
N LYS A 211 -1.00 -10.57 -1.19
CA LYS A 211 -1.71 -10.43 -2.47
C LYS A 211 -1.04 -9.35 -3.33
N SER A 212 -0.86 -9.65 -4.61
CA SER A 212 -0.31 -8.67 -5.54
C SER A 212 -1.39 -7.70 -6.03
N PRO A 213 -1.10 -6.40 -6.09
CA PRO A 213 -2.02 -5.45 -6.72
C PRO A 213 -2.06 -5.59 -8.24
N ILE A 214 -0.98 -6.03 -8.88
CA ILE A 214 -0.83 -6.03 -10.35
C ILE A 214 -0.99 -7.41 -10.99
N GLN A 215 -1.18 -8.45 -10.18
CA GLN A 215 -1.46 -9.82 -10.61
C GLN A 215 -2.53 -10.44 -9.72
N ASP A 216 -3.49 -11.15 -10.31
CA ASP A 216 -4.44 -11.96 -9.53
C ASP A 216 -3.83 -13.31 -9.08
N LYS A 217 -4.61 -14.13 -8.40
CA LYS A 217 -4.17 -15.45 -7.89
C LYS A 217 -3.75 -16.43 -9.00
N SER A 218 -4.24 -16.24 -10.23
CA SER A 218 -3.86 -17.04 -11.40
C SER A 218 -2.59 -16.52 -12.08
N GLY A 219 -2.07 -15.37 -11.65
CA GLY A 219 -0.94 -14.68 -12.28
C GLY A 219 -1.34 -13.78 -13.45
N LYS A 220 -2.64 -13.62 -13.72
CA LYS A 220 -3.13 -12.70 -14.77
C LYS A 220 -2.89 -11.27 -14.33
N LYS A 221 -2.38 -10.45 -15.26
CA LYS A 221 -2.15 -9.02 -15.03
C LYS A 221 -3.48 -8.29 -14.79
N ARG A 222 -3.44 -7.31 -13.89
CA ARG A 222 -4.56 -6.41 -13.61
C ARG A 222 -4.07 -5.02 -13.24
N LYS A 223 -4.92 -4.02 -13.42
CA LYS A 223 -4.66 -2.64 -12.98
C LYS A 223 -5.03 -2.43 -11.51
N ALA A 224 -4.34 -1.48 -10.88
CA ALA A 224 -4.58 -1.11 -9.48
C ALA A 224 -4.55 0.40 -9.29
N PHE A 225 -5.15 0.89 -8.19
CA PHE A 225 -4.94 2.27 -7.78
C PHE A 225 -3.56 2.42 -7.13
N TYR A 226 -2.78 3.39 -7.56
CA TYR A 226 -1.49 3.71 -6.94
C TYR A 226 -1.69 4.53 -5.65
N PRO A 227 -1.16 4.10 -4.47
CA PRO A 227 -1.37 4.79 -3.19
C PRO A 227 -0.99 6.27 -3.18
N PHE A 228 -0.01 6.66 -4.00
CA PHE A 228 0.52 8.02 -4.06
C PHE A 228 0.16 8.76 -5.36
N ALA A 229 -0.94 8.36 -6.01
CA ALA A 229 -1.38 9.04 -7.22
C ALA A 229 -1.76 10.50 -6.93
N ILE A 230 -1.43 11.41 -7.86
CA ILE A 230 -1.64 12.85 -7.74
C ILE A 230 -3.11 13.20 -7.46
N LYS A 231 -4.04 12.43 -8.02
CA LYS A 231 -5.48 12.63 -7.84
C LYS A 231 -6.14 11.34 -7.37
N ALA A 232 -6.90 11.44 -6.29
CA ALA A 232 -7.82 10.39 -5.87
C ALA A 232 -8.97 10.23 -6.88
N VAL A 233 -9.43 9.00 -7.06
CA VAL A 233 -10.58 8.68 -7.93
C VAL A 233 -11.84 8.69 -7.09
N LYS A 234 -12.82 9.53 -7.47
CA LYS A 234 -14.14 9.53 -6.83
C LYS A 234 -14.88 8.23 -7.16
N LEU A 235 -15.32 7.53 -6.12
CA LEU A 235 -16.07 6.28 -6.23
C LEU A 235 -17.56 6.55 -6.06
N GLU A 236 -18.38 5.87 -6.85
CA GLU A 236 -19.82 5.80 -6.64
C GLU A 236 -20.12 4.58 -5.78
N ILE A 237 -20.63 4.79 -4.57
CA ILE A 237 -20.96 3.72 -3.63
C ILE A 237 -22.46 3.74 -3.42
N ASN A 238 -23.12 2.63 -3.75
CA ASN A 238 -24.56 2.48 -3.64
C ASN A 238 -24.89 1.21 -2.85
N ALA A 239 -25.83 1.31 -1.93
CA ALA A 239 -26.41 0.17 -1.25
C ALA A 239 -27.92 0.09 -1.52
N GLN A 240 -28.42 -1.13 -1.55
CA GLN A 240 -29.85 -1.45 -1.54
C GLN A 240 -30.10 -2.46 -0.44
N PHE A 241 -31.15 -2.22 0.35
CA PHE A 241 -31.59 -3.12 1.40
C PHE A 241 -32.95 -3.69 1.04
N THR A 242 -33.23 -4.92 1.43
CA THR A 242 -34.56 -5.54 1.29
C THR A 242 -35.28 -5.72 2.63
N CYS A 243 -34.58 -5.55 3.75
CA CYS A 243 -35.11 -5.77 5.10
C CYS A 243 -35.91 -4.58 5.63
N LYS A 244 -37.19 -4.77 5.98
CA LYS A 244 -38.04 -3.73 6.59
C LYS A 244 -37.79 -3.52 8.09
N ASP A 245 -37.09 -4.44 8.76
CA ASP A 245 -36.67 -4.29 10.15
C ASP A 245 -35.14 -4.18 10.20
N ILE A 246 -34.64 -2.95 10.20
CA ILE A 246 -33.20 -2.67 10.15
C ILE A 246 -32.42 -3.31 11.31
N ASN A 247 -33.06 -3.56 12.46
CA ASN A 247 -32.41 -4.21 13.60
C ASN A 247 -32.10 -5.70 13.32
N LYS A 248 -32.75 -6.27 12.31
CA LYS A 248 -32.58 -7.66 11.86
C LYS A 248 -31.91 -7.76 10.49
N LEU A 249 -31.38 -6.64 9.95
CA LEU A 249 -30.75 -6.60 8.64
C LEU A 249 -29.61 -7.62 8.55
N LYS A 250 -29.73 -8.57 7.62
CA LYS A 250 -28.70 -9.57 7.35
C LYS A 250 -27.85 -9.18 6.15
N LYS A 251 -26.62 -9.70 6.11
CA LYS A 251 -25.68 -9.50 4.98
C LYS A 251 -26.29 -9.89 3.63
N SER A 252 -27.08 -10.96 3.58
CA SER A 252 -27.75 -11.44 2.37
C SER A 252 -28.85 -10.51 1.85
N GLU A 253 -29.30 -9.55 2.66
CA GLU A 253 -30.34 -8.57 2.32
C GLU A 253 -29.74 -7.24 1.86
N ILE A 254 -28.43 -7.20 1.62
CA ILE A 254 -27.67 -6.02 1.22
C ILE A 254 -27.04 -6.28 -0.14
N VAL A 255 -27.37 -5.44 -1.11
CA VAL A 255 -26.64 -5.37 -2.37
C VAL A 255 -25.79 -4.10 -2.35
N LEU A 256 -24.46 -4.28 -2.31
CA LEU A 256 -23.49 -3.18 -2.37
C LEU A 256 -22.87 -3.12 -3.77
N LYS A 257 -22.91 -1.94 -4.39
CA LYS A 257 -22.29 -1.68 -5.69
C LYS A 257 -21.32 -0.52 -5.56
N ILE A 258 -20.06 -0.76 -5.90
CA ILE A 258 -19.01 0.26 -5.98
C ILE A 258 -18.53 0.36 -7.43
N THR A 259 -18.65 1.54 -8.02
CA THR A 259 -18.34 1.75 -9.43
C THR A 259 -17.51 2.99 -9.72
N ASN A 260 -16.81 2.93 -10.85
CA ASN A 260 -16.25 4.08 -11.53
C ASN A 260 -16.15 3.82 -13.05
N LYS A 261 -16.63 4.77 -13.87
CA LYS A 261 -16.68 4.61 -15.33
C LYS A 261 -15.32 4.35 -16.00
N ALA A 262 -14.26 5.00 -15.53
CA ALA A 262 -12.93 4.92 -16.16
C ALA A 262 -11.99 3.91 -15.46
N TYR A 263 -12.27 3.57 -14.21
CA TYR A 263 -11.35 2.84 -13.34
C TYR A 263 -11.97 1.57 -12.72
N GLN A 264 -12.97 0.96 -13.36
CA GLN A 264 -13.69 -0.19 -12.80
C GLN A 264 -12.77 -1.38 -12.47
N GLU A 265 -11.76 -1.64 -13.31
CA GLU A 265 -10.78 -2.71 -13.05
C GLU A 265 -10.00 -2.46 -11.74
N GLN A 266 -9.54 -1.23 -11.53
CA GLN A 266 -8.84 -0.82 -10.30
C GLN A 266 -9.77 -0.88 -9.08
N VAL A 267 -11.07 -0.58 -9.25
CA VAL A 267 -12.09 -0.76 -8.20
C VAL A 267 -12.19 -2.23 -7.81
N CYS A 268 -12.33 -3.14 -8.78
CA CYS A 268 -12.39 -4.58 -8.51
C CYS A 268 -11.11 -5.09 -7.82
N THR A 269 -9.93 -4.68 -8.29
CA THR A 269 -8.64 -5.01 -7.65
C THR A 269 -8.60 -4.50 -6.20
N TRP A 270 -9.02 -3.26 -5.96
CA TRP A 270 -9.05 -2.69 -4.62
C TRP A 270 -10.02 -3.45 -3.69
N MET A 271 -11.20 -3.83 -4.19
CA MET A 271 -12.16 -4.63 -3.42
C MET A 271 -11.59 -6.00 -3.05
N ASP A 272 -10.94 -6.70 -3.98
CA ASP A 272 -10.29 -8.01 -3.75
C ASP A 272 -9.12 -7.93 -2.76
N LEU A 273 -8.26 -6.90 -2.89
CA LEU A 273 -7.11 -6.73 -2.02
C LEU A 273 -7.51 -6.53 -0.56
N PHE A 274 -8.55 -5.72 -0.30
CA PHE A 274 -8.86 -5.25 1.05
C PHE A 274 -10.18 -5.76 1.63
N GLY A 275 -10.85 -6.69 0.94
CA GLY A 275 -12.12 -7.27 1.36
C GLY A 275 -13.20 -6.21 1.54
N ILE A 276 -13.28 -5.26 0.61
CA ILE A 276 -14.10 -4.05 0.81
C ILE A 276 -15.59 -4.39 0.88
N GLU A 277 -16.06 -5.26 -0.01
CA GLU A 277 -17.48 -5.58 -0.11
C GLU A 277 -18.02 -6.18 1.19
N GLU A 278 -17.40 -7.27 1.65
CA GLU A 278 -17.82 -7.96 2.87
C GLU A 278 -17.73 -7.05 4.10
N ARG A 279 -16.73 -6.17 4.17
CA ARG A 279 -16.53 -5.26 5.31
C ARG A 279 -17.54 -4.13 5.34
N TYR A 280 -17.92 -3.60 4.18
CA TYR A 280 -18.92 -2.54 4.11
C TYR A 280 -20.32 -3.10 4.35
N VAL A 281 -20.61 -4.29 3.81
CA VAL A 281 -21.85 -5.03 4.10
C VAL A 281 -21.94 -5.35 5.60
N ASP A 282 -20.88 -5.86 6.22
CA ASP A 282 -20.80 -6.09 7.66
C ASP A 282 -21.02 -4.80 8.47
N LYS A 283 -20.42 -3.69 8.01
CA LYS A 283 -20.59 -2.39 8.65
C LYS A 283 -22.05 -1.94 8.67
N PHE A 284 -22.79 -2.13 7.59
CA PHE A 284 -24.22 -1.77 7.54
C PHE A 284 -25.10 -2.60 8.48
N CYS A 285 -24.69 -3.84 8.80
CA CYS A 285 -25.36 -4.67 9.82
C CYS A 285 -24.94 -4.33 11.27
N SER A 286 -23.99 -3.42 11.47
CA SER A 286 -23.43 -3.17 12.80
C SER A 286 -24.35 -2.30 13.68
N LYS A 287 -24.17 -2.42 15.00
CA LYS A 287 -24.83 -1.53 15.98
C LYS A 287 -24.53 -0.05 15.72
N GLU A 288 -23.31 0.28 15.26
CA GLU A 288 -22.91 1.64 14.93
C GLU A 288 -23.70 2.19 13.73
N ALA A 289 -23.95 1.38 12.70
CA ALA A 289 -24.77 1.81 11.56
C ALA A 289 -26.23 2.04 11.95
N ASN A 290 -26.79 1.18 12.80
CA ASN A 290 -28.12 1.43 13.37
C ASN A 290 -28.15 2.70 14.23
N TRP A 291 -27.08 2.97 14.99
CA TRP A 291 -26.95 4.21 15.75
C TRP A 291 -26.99 5.45 14.84
N TRP A 292 -26.32 5.43 13.69
CA TRP A 292 -26.43 6.53 12.70
C TRP A 292 -27.89 6.78 12.29
N ARG A 293 -28.69 5.72 12.12
CA ARG A 293 -30.13 5.82 11.82
C ARG A 293 -30.91 6.45 12.97
N ILE A 294 -30.65 6.02 14.20
CA ILE A 294 -31.31 6.53 15.40
C ILE A 294 -31.04 8.03 15.55
N GLN A 295 -29.78 8.46 15.38
CA GLN A 295 -29.42 9.88 15.40
C GLN A 295 -30.15 10.68 14.31
N MET A 296 -30.17 10.18 13.08
CA MET A 296 -30.91 10.83 11.98
C MET A 296 -32.41 10.97 12.28
N LEU A 297 -33.03 9.93 12.86
CA LEU A 297 -34.44 9.96 13.26
C LEU A 297 -34.72 10.96 14.37
N ASP A 298 -33.82 11.10 15.33
CA ASP A 298 -33.94 12.09 16.41
C ASP A 298 -33.85 13.52 15.85
N GLU A 299 -32.86 13.78 15.00
CA GLU A 299 -32.72 15.06 14.31
C GLU A 299 -33.95 15.40 13.46
N LEU A 300 -34.52 14.41 12.77
CA LEU A 300 -35.75 14.58 11.97
C LEU A 300 -36.96 14.92 12.83
N ARG A 301 -37.11 14.30 14.00
CA ARG A 301 -38.21 14.60 14.94
C ARG A 301 -38.11 16.01 15.52
N ASN A 302 -36.89 16.48 15.77
CA ASN A 302 -36.62 17.77 16.39
C ASN A 302 -36.50 18.92 15.37
N SER A 303 -36.57 18.63 14.06
CA SER A 303 -36.42 19.62 13.00
C SER A 303 -37.76 20.24 12.60
N LYS A 304 -37.74 21.54 12.28
CA LYS A 304 -38.86 22.23 11.61
C LYS A 304 -38.85 22.00 10.09
N LEU A 305 -37.81 21.38 9.53
CA LEU A 305 -37.68 21.13 8.10
C LEU A 305 -38.45 19.87 7.68
N GLN A 306 -38.95 19.89 6.45
CA GLN A 306 -39.46 18.68 5.81
C GLN A 306 -38.36 17.62 5.72
N LYS A 307 -38.69 16.36 6.03
CA LYS A 307 -37.76 15.22 6.08
C LYS A 307 -36.82 15.13 4.87
N HIS A 308 -37.35 15.27 3.66
CA HIS A 308 -36.53 15.20 2.44
C HIS A 308 -35.52 16.33 2.32
N LYS A 309 -35.84 17.54 2.82
CA LYS A 309 -34.92 18.69 2.82
C LYS A 309 -33.79 18.48 3.82
N LEU A 310 -34.11 18.04 5.04
CA LEU A 310 -33.09 17.75 6.06
C LEU A 310 -32.16 16.63 5.59
N LEU A 311 -32.71 15.54 5.07
CA LEU A 311 -31.92 14.43 4.55
C LEU A 311 -30.98 14.89 3.43
N ALA A 312 -31.48 15.67 2.46
CA ALA A 312 -30.65 16.21 1.38
C ALA A 312 -29.51 17.11 1.90
N GLN A 313 -29.79 17.97 2.89
CA GLN A 313 -28.76 18.81 3.52
C GLN A 313 -27.69 17.96 4.22
N LYS A 314 -28.08 16.92 4.95
CA LYS A 314 -27.15 16.02 5.64
C LYS A 314 -26.29 15.21 4.66
N LEU A 315 -26.90 14.68 3.59
CA LEU A 315 -26.15 13.98 2.54
C LEU A 315 -25.11 14.90 1.90
N LYS A 316 -25.46 16.16 1.59
CA LYS A 316 -24.51 17.14 1.07
C LYS A 316 -23.37 17.44 2.06
N LEU A 317 -23.67 17.53 3.35
CA LEU A 317 -22.65 17.71 4.40
C LEU A 317 -21.69 16.51 4.45
N PHE A 318 -22.23 15.29 4.37
CA PHE A 318 -21.43 14.06 4.32
C PHE A 318 -20.56 13.98 3.07
N GLU A 319 -21.06 14.42 1.92
CA GLU A 319 -20.26 14.47 0.68
C GLU A 319 -19.06 15.43 0.80
N SER A 320 -19.28 16.63 1.36
CA SER A 320 -18.22 17.60 1.60
C SER A 320 -17.17 17.12 2.61
N ASN A 321 -17.52 16.19 3.49
CA ASN A 321 -16.66 15.65 4.55
C ASN A 321 -16.54 14.12 4.46
N SER A 322 -16.40 13.59 3.25
CA SER A 322 -16.62 12.16 2.98
C SER A 322 -15.77 11.19 3.80
N HIS A 323 -14.54 11.57 4.17
CA HIS A 323 -13.60 10.72 4.90
C HIS A 323 -13.76 10.80 6.42
N VAL A 324 -14.43 11.83 6.92
CA VAL A 324 -14.70 12.02 8.35
C VAL A 324 -15.84 11.10 8.76
N ASP A 325 -15.68 10.42 9.91
CA ASP A 325 -16.71 9.58 10.54
C ASP A 325 -17.47 8.67 9.56
N LYS A 326 -16.74 8.11 8.59
CA LYS A 326 -17.26 7.15 7.60
C LYS A 326 -18.45 7.73 6.80
N ASN A 327 -18.50 9.04 6.61
CA ASN A 327 -19.58 9.75 5.91
C ASN A 327 -19.84 9.17 4.50
N PHE A 328 -18.79 8.74 3.80
CA PHE A 328 -18.91 8.05 2.51
C PHE A 328 -19.74 6.73 2.57
N LEU A 329 -19.82 6.06 3.72
CA LEU A 329 -20.68 4.89 3.96
C LEU A 329 -22.06 5.28 4.48
N LYS A 330 -22.16 6.35 5.26
CA LYS A 330 -23.45 6.86 5.74
C LYS A 330 -24.37 7.26 4.59
N ILE A 331 -23.83 7.87 3.54
CA ILE A 331 -24.60 8.27 2.34
C ILE A 331 -25.40 7.10 1.75
N PRO A 332 -24.77 6.00 1.27
CA PRO A 332 -25.51 4.87 0.71
C PRO A 332 -26.41 4.18 1.73
N TYR A 333 -26.01 4.14 3.01
CA TYR A 333 -26.84 3.57 4.08
C TYR A 333 -28.15 4.35 4.27
N PHE A 334 -28.10 5.68 4.38
CA PHE A 334 -29.30 6.50 4.56
C PHE A 334 -30.18 6.51 3.32
N ILE A 335 -29.60 6.51 2.12
CA ILE A 335 -30.37 6.37 0.87
C ILE A 335 -31.14 5.04 0.87
N ALA A 336 -30.50 3.94 1.25
CA ALA A 336 -31.14 2.63 1.32
C ALA A 336 -32.26 2.60 2.38
N CYS A 337 -32.01 3.13 3.58
CA CYS A 337 -33.03 3.25 4.63
C CYS A 337 -34.22 4.12 4.21
N SER A 338 -33.98 5.26 3.57
CA SER A 338 -35.04 6.16 3.11
C SER A 338 -35.96 5.50 2.08
N LYS A 339 -35.40 4.70 1.16
CA LYS A 339 -36.18 3.97 0.14
C LYS A 339 -37.13 2.93 0.74
N LEU A 340 -36.81 2.41 1.92
CA LEU A 340 -37.64 1.46 2.66
C LEU A 340 -38.57 2.13 3.69
N GLY A 341 -38.56 3.47 3.80
CA GLY A 341 -39.36 4.18 4.81
C GLY A 341 -38.82 4.01 6.24
N LEU A 342 -37.52 3.73 6.40
CA LEU A 342 -36.89 3.47 7.71
C LEU A 342 -36.25 4.71 8.36
N LEU A 343 -36.40 5.87 7.72
CA LEU A 343 -36.03 7.19 8.25
C LEU A 343 -37.27 8.02 8.54
#